data_AF-A0A0D0R7M7-F1
#
_entry.id   AF-A0A0D0R7M7-F1
#
_cell.length_a   1.000
_cell.length_b   1.000
_cell.length_c   1.000
_cell.angle_alpha   90.00
_cell.angle_beta   90.00
_cell.angle_gamma   90.00
#
_symmetry.space_group_name_H-M   'P 1'
#
loop_
_entity.id
_entity.type
_entity.pdbx_description
1 polymer ?
#
loop_
_entity_poly.entity_id
_entity_poly.type
_entity_poly.pdbx_seq_one_letter_code
_entity_poly.pdbx_strand_id
1 'polypeptide(L)'
;MFQIIAAGRPVITLDSPAIRELLSPASGCTYLVPAGNPRALADAVMVHHRKILESGTPARCHQELNSHISSDAIGQQFLEMIQRRLAEP
;
A
#
# COMPACT_ATOMS: atom_id res chain seq x y z
N MET A 1 -7.67 -2.78 0.86
CA MET A 1 -6.29 -2.23 0.85
C MET A 1 -6.01 -1.53 -0.47
N PHE A 2 -6.09 -2.24 -1.60
CA PHE A 2 -5.87 -1.66 -2.93
C PHE A 2 -6.70 -0.41 -3.24
N GLN A 3 -7.94 -0.30 -2.76
CA GLN A 3 -8.74 0.93 -2.93
C GLN A 3 -8.17 2.13 -2.15
N ILE A 4 -7.60 1.90 -0.97
CA ILE A 4 -6.97 2.95 -0.14
C ILE A 4 -5.69 3.44 -0.83
N ILE A 5 -4.90 2.49 -1.36
CA ILE A 5 -3.70 2.75 -2.15
C ILE A 5 -4.06 3.56 -3.41
N ALA A 6 -5.05 3.12 -4.18
CA ALA A 6 -5.51 3.81 -5.39
C ALA A 6 -6.04 5.23 -5.10
N ALA A 7 -6.67 5.43 -3.94
CA ALA A 7 -7.11 6.74 -3.47
C ALA A 7 -5.96 7.64 -2.99
N GLY A 8 -4.71 7.14 -2.97
CA GLY A 8 -3.54 7.89 -2.55
C GLY A 8 -3.54 8.26 -1.07
N ARG A 9 -4.25 7.50 -0.23
CA ARG A 9 -4.44 7.82 1.19
C ARG A 9 -3.41 7.09 2.07
N PRO A 10 -2.96 7.70 3.17
CA PRO A 10 -2.17 7.00 4.18
C PRO A 10 -2.97 5.85 4.79
N VAL A 11 -2.27 4.79 5.21
CA VAL A 11 -2.89 3.59 5.76
C VAL A 11 -2.22 3.11 7.03
N ILE A 12 -3.04 2.83 8.05
CA ILE A 12 -2.65 2.09 9.25
C ILE A 12 -3.25 0.69 9.12
N THR A 13 -2.44 -0.35 9.22
CA THR A 13 -2.90 -1.72 8.96
C THR A 13 -2.07 -2.76 9.70
N LEU A 14 -2.54 -4.01 9.67
CA LEU A 14 -1.86 -5.14 10.29
C LEU A 14 -0.46 -5.33 9.69
N ASP A 15 0.53 -5.45 10.57
CA ASP A 15 1.85 -5.94 10.22
C ASP A 15 1.77 -7.43 9.87
N SER A 16 1.78 -7.70 8.57
CA SER A 16 1.69 -9.05 8.01
C SER A 16 2.64 -9.21 6.82
N PRO A 17 3.09 -10.44 6.51
CA PRO A 17 3.97 -10.68 5.37
C PRO A 17 3.42 -10.10 4.05
N ALA A 18 2.14 -10.31 3.77
CA ALA A 18 1.50 -9.80 2.55
C ALA A 18 1.49 -8.26 2.47
N ILE A 19 1.30 -7.57 3.60
CA ILE A 19 1.38 -6.10 3.62
C ILE A 19 2.81 -5.61 3.46
N ARG A 20 3.81 -6.31 4.03
CA ARG A 20 5.23 -5.94 3.85
C ARG A 20 5.71 -6.14 2.41
N GLU A 21 5.12 -7.08 1.69
CA GLU A 21 5.36 -7.28 0.26
C GLU A 21 4.73 -6.16 -0.57
N LEU A 22 3.49 -5.78 -0.26
CA LEU A 22 2.74 -4.78 -1.02
C LEU A 22 3.17 -3.34 -0.72
N LEU A 23 3.37 -3.01 0.54
CA LEU A 23 3.66 -1.66 1.01
C LEU A 23 5.11 -1.55 1.43
N SER A 24 5.88 -0.72 0.74
CA SER A 24 7.13 -0.21 1.28
C SER A 24 6.83 0.54 2.58
N PRO A 25 7.61 0.33 3.67
CA PRO A 25 7.54 1.14 4.88
C PRO A 25 7.97 2.59 4.58
N ALA A 26 7.07 3.37 4.00
CA ALA A 26 7.29 4.77 3.67
C ALA A 26 6.77 5.64 4.82
N SER A 27 7.69 6.37 5.46
CA SER A 27 7.35 7.21 6.60
C SER A 27 6.30 8.25 6.19
N GLY A 28 5.18 8.32 6.93
CA GLY A 28 4.10 9.28 6.65
C GLY A 28 2.92 8.72 5.86
N CYS A 29 3.10 7.59 5.17
CA CYS A 29 2.05 6.95 4.35
C CYS A 29 1.68 5.54 4.81
N THR A 30 2.63 4.76 5.35
CA THR A 30 2.36 3.40 5.85
C THR A 30 2.66 3.31 7.35
N TYR A 31 1.74 2.73 8.12
CA TYR A 31 1.95 2.37 9.52
C TYR A 31 1.51 0.92 9.74
N LEU A 32 2.46 0.07 10.13
CA LEU A 32 2.21 -1.35 10.39
C LEU A 32 2.09 -1.57 11.91
N VAL A 33 0.99 -2.19 12.34
CA VAL A 33 0.71 -2.44 13.77
C VAL A 33 0.50 -3.93 14.04
N PRO A 34 0.93 -4.45 15.21
CA PRO A 34 0.64 -5.83 15.59
C PRO A 34 -0.86 -6.11 15.69
N ALA A 35 -1.28 -7.35 15.39
CA ALA A 35 -2.65 -7.79 15.58
C ALA A 35 -3.09 -7.64 17.05
N GLY A 36 -4.31 -7.16 17.26
CA GLY A 36 -4.91 -7.08 18.60
C GLY A 36 -4.22 -6.11 19.58
N ASN A 37 -3.36 -5.21 19.10
CA ASN A 37 -2.68 -4.22 19.96
C ASN A 37 -3.33 -2.83 19.83
N PRO A 38 -4.27 -2.46 20.72
CA PRO A 38 -4.97 -1.17 20.64
C PRO A 38 -4.04 0.01 20.94
N ARG A 39 -3.02 -0.18 21.78
CA ARG A 39 -2.06 0.89 22.09
C ARG A 39 -1.21 1.23 20.87
N ALA A 40 -0.68 0.21 20.18
CA ALA A 40 0.08 0.42 18.94
C ALA A 40 -0.76 1.12 17.85
N LEU A 41 -2.05 0.78 17.75
CA LEU A 41 -2.97 1.47 16.84
C LEU A 41 -3.14 2.95 17.22
N ALA A 42 -3.38 3.25 18.50
CA ALA A 42 -3.52 4.64 18.98
C ALA A 42 -2.24 5.45 18.75
N ASP A 43 -1.07 4.85 19.04
CA ASP A 43 0.23 5.48 18.83
C ASP A 43 0.45 5.82 17.35
N ALA A 44 0.10 4.91 16.42
CA ALA A 44 0.20 5.15 14.98
C ALA A 44 -0.70 6.32 14.51
N VAL A 45 -1.92 6.43 15.05
CA VAL A 45 -2.82 7.57 14.78
C VAL A 45 -2.20 8.87 15.26
N MET A 46 -1.65 8.90 16.48
CA MET A 46 -1.03 10.10 17.05
C MET A 46 0.22 10.54 16.28
N VAL A 47 1.06 9.59 15.87
CA VAL A 47 2.22 9.86 15.03
C VAL A 47 1.79 10.46 13.69
N HIS A 48 0.78 9.89 13.05
CA HIS A 48 0.28 10.41 11.78
C HIS A 48 -0.31 11.82 11.93
N HIS A 49 -1.12 12.03 12.96
CA HIS A 49 -1.71 13.34 13.25
C HIS A 49 -0.64 14.41 13.46
N ARG A 50 0.41 14.10 14.24
CA ARG A 50 1.53 15.02 14.45
C ARG A 50 2.27 15.33 13.15
N LYS A 51 2.49 14.35 12.28
CA LYS A 51 3.07 14.60 10.94
C LYS A 51 2.23 15.52 10.08
N ILE A 52 0.90 15.39 10.13
CA ILE A 52 0.00 16.30 9.40
C ILE A 52 0.14 17.73 9.94
N LEU A 53 0.27 17.91 11.26
CA LEU A 53 0.48 19.24 11.85
C LEU A 53 1.84 19.83 11.46
N GLU A 54 2.90 19.01 11.41
CA GLU A 54 4.27 19.46 11.12
C GLU A 54 4.53 19.70 9.62
N SER A 55 3.94 18.89 8.74
CA SER A 55 4.30 18.84 7.30
C SER A 55 3.10 18.95 6.36
N GLY A 56 1.89 19.11 6.89
CA GLY A 56 0.65 19.07 6.11
C GLY A 56 0.24 17.65 5.71
N THR A 57 -0.92 17.55 5.06
CA THR A 57 -1.43 16.27 4.55
C THR A 57 -0.58 15.81 3.36
N PRO A 58 -0.08 14.56 3.34
CA PRO A 58 0.59 14.01 2.16
C PRO A 58 -0.31 14.15 0.93
N ALA A 59 0.20 14.78 -0.13
CA ALA A 59 -0.61 15.07 -1.32
C ALA A 59 -1.11 13.79 -2.00
N ARG A 60 -0.27 12.75 -2.05
CA ARG A 60 -0.58 11.45 -2.66
C ARG A 60 0.38 10.37 -2.15
N CYS A 61 -0.10 9.46 -1.33
CA CYS A 61 0.64 8.27 -0.89
C CYS A 61 0.61 7.17 -1.95
N HIS A 62 1.63 6.29 -1.95
CA HIS A 62 1.64 5.03 -2.69
C HIS A 62 1.50 5.13 -4.22
N GLN A 63 1.87 6.26 -4.82
CA GLN A 63 1.72 6.46 -6.27
C GLN A 63 2.52 5.43 -7.08
N GLU A 64 3.66 5.02 -6.54
CA GLU A 64 4.53 4.00 -7.13
C GLU A 64 3.84 2.64 -7.28
N LEU A 65 2.83 2.33 -6.44
CA LEU A 65 2.12 1.07 -6.54
C LEU A 65 1.10 1.06 -7.67
N ASN A 66 0.57 2.23 -8.07
CA ASN A 66 -0.46 2.31 -9.10
C ASN A 66 0.00 1.74 -10.45
N SER A 67 1.29 1.83 -10.79
CA SER A 67 1.83 1.22 -12.03
C SER A 67 1.89 -0.31 -12.00
N HIS A 68 1.71 -0.93 -10.83
CA HIS A 68 1.77 -2.39 -10.66
C HIS A 68 0.41 -3.03 -10.41
N ILE A 69 -0.53 -2.28 -9.82
CA ILE A 69 -1.84 -2.80 -9.38
C ILE A 69 -3.03 -2.25 -10.19
N SER A 70 -2.81 -1.41 -11.20
CA SER A 70 -3.88 -0.91 -12.05
C SER A 70 -4.50 -2.03 -12.88
N SER A 71 -5.75 -1.83 -13.34
CA SER A 71 -6.42 -2.75 -14.26
C SER A 71 -5.57 -3.04 -15.49
N ASP A 72 -4.93 -2.00 -16.04
CA ASP A 72 -4.11 -2.11 -17.24
C ASP A 72 -2.84 -2.91 -16.98
N ALA A 73 -2.16 -2.64 -15.86
CA ALA A 73 -0.94 -3.37 -15.47
C ALA A 73 -1.24 -4.85 -15.21
N ILE A 74 -2.32 -5.15 -14.49
CA ILE A 74 -2.75 -6.53 -14.20
C ILE A 74 -3.20 -7.24 -15.49
N GLY A 75 -3.96 -6.54 -16.35
CA GLY A 75 -4.38 -7.06 -17.65
C GLY A 75 -3.19 -7.43 -18.54
N GLN A 76 -2.19 -6.55 -18.61
CA GLN A 76 -0.96 -6.79 -19.36
C GLN A 76 -0.19 -8.01 -18.83
N GLN A 77 -0.05 -8.14 -17.50
CA GLN A 77 0.60 -9.30 -16.88
C GLN A 77 -0.11 -10.62 -17.22
N PHE A 78 -1.45 -10.64 -17.20
CA PHE A 78 -2.22 -11.83 -17.58
C PHE A 78 -2.08 -12.16 -19.07
N LEU A 79 -2.12 -11.18 -19.96
CA LEU A 79 -1.92 -11.38 -21.40
C LEU A 79 -0.54 -12.00 -21.69
N GLU A 80 0.52 -11.50 -21.03
CA GLU A 80 1.86 -12.06 -21.15
C GLU A 80 1.96 -13.51 -20.66
N MET A 81 1.23 -13.87 -19.60
CA MET A 81 1.15 -15.26 -19.13
C MET A 81 0.45 -16.16 -20.14
N ILE A 82 -0.68 -15.72 -20.70
CA ILE A 82 -1.43 -16.47 -21.71
C ILE A 82 -0.60 -16.66 -22.98
N GLN A 83 0.06 -15.60 -23.46
CA GLN A 83 0.92 -15.65 -24.63
C GLN A 83 2.11 -16.60 -24.43
N ARG A 84 2.76 -16.57 -23.26
CA ARG A 84 3.83 -17.53 -22.93
C ARG A 84 3.33 -18.97 -22.97
N ARG A 85 2.17 -19.25 -22.37
CA ARG A 85 1.54 -20.57 -22.40
C ARG A 85 1.21 -21.05 -23.81
N LEU A 86 0.75 -20.16 -24.69
CA LEU A 86 0.44 -20.50 -26.09
C LEU A 86 1.69 -20.72 -26.95
N ALA A 87 2.85 -20.22 -26.50
CA ALA A 87 4.14 -20.39 -27.17
C ALA A 87 4.96 -21.58 -26.63
N GLU A 88 4.52 -22.23 -25.54
CA GLU A 88 5.10 -23.48 -25.05
C GLU A 88 4.71 -24.64 -26.00
N PRO A 89 5.68 -25.42 -26.53
CA PRO A 89 5.41 -26.51 -27.48
C PRO A 89 4.73 -27.73 -26.86
#